data_AF-A0A832DTL8-F1
#
_entry.id   AF-A0A832DTL8-F1
#
_cell.length_a   1.000
_cell.length_b   1.000
_cell.length_c   1.000
_cell.angle_alpha   90.00
_cell.angle_beta   90.00
_cell.angle_gamma   90.00
#
_symmetry.space_group_name_H-M   'P 1'
#
loop_
_entity.id
_entity.type
_entity.pdbx_description
1 polymer ?
#
loop_
_entity_poly.entity_id
_entity_poly.type
_entity_poly.pdbx_seq_one_letter_code
_entity_poly.pdbx_strand_id
1 'polypeptide(L)' 'MGKRILKAEMQRRGVTYKELAQALQERGHGASANEANIRNQINRGGFSAAFFIECCLAMGSYVVRLGEPSES' A
#
# COMPACT_ATOMS: atom_id res chain seq x y z
N MET A 1 6.12 8.51 6.81
CA MET A 1 4.97 7.93 7.54
C MET A 1 4.22 6.89 6.71
N GLY A 2 3.63 7.26 5.57
CA GLY A 2 2.82 6.36 4.72
C GLY A 2 3.45 5.01 4.38
N LYS A 3 4.75 4.96 3.99
CA LYS A 3 5.43 3.69 3.68
C LYS A 3 5.43 2.67 4.84
N ARG A 4 5.56 3.16 6.09
CA ARG A 4 5.62 2.28 7.28
C ARG A 4 4.25 1.68 7.55
N ILE A 5 3.21 2.52 7.47
CA ILE A 5 1.82 2.10 7.63
C ILE A 5 1.46 1.07 6.55
N LEU A 6 1.77 1.35 5.28
CA LEU A 6 1.44 0.46 4.19
C LEU A 6 2.10 -0.92 4.34
N LYS A 7 3.39 -0.94 4.69
CA LYS A 7 4.09 -2.20 4.98
C LYS A 7 3.50 -2.94 6.19
N ALA A 8 3.06 -2.23 7.22
CA ALA A 8 2.40 -2.83 8.37
C ALA A 8 1.03 -3.44 7.99
N GLU A 9 0.26 -2.79 7.12
CA GLU A 9 -0.99 -3.36 6.57
C GLU A 9 -0.72 -4.61 5.74
N MET A 10 0.29 -4.57 4.87
CA MET A 10 0.72 -5.74 4.09
C MET A 10 1.07 -6.92 4.99
N GLN A 11 1.90 -6.68 6.02
CA GLN A 11 2.29 -7.72 6.97
C GLN A 11 1.11 -8.28 7.76
N ARG A 12 0.20 -7.42 8.26
CA ARG A 12 -0.99 -7.86 9.01
C ARG A 12 -1.94 -8.73 8.18
N ARG A 13 -1.93 -8.56 6.86
CA ARG A 13 -2.78 -9.31 5.92
C ARG A 13 -2.07 -10.46 5.21
N GLY A 14 -0.76 -10.62 5.44
CA GLY A 14 0.05 -11.60 4.71
C GLY A 14 0.17 -11.30 3.21
N VAL A 15 -0.04 -10.05 2.78
CA VAL A 15 0.01 -9.66 1.36
C VAL A 15 1.44 -9.38 0.93
N THR A 16 1.88 -10.06 -0.12
CA THR A 16 3.16 -9.84 -0.78
C THR A 16 3.11 -8.68 -1.78
N TYR A 17 4.27 -8.17 -2.21
CA TYR A 17 4.32 -7.17 -3.28
C TYR A 17 3.73 -7.68 -4.60
N LYS A 18 3.84 -8.99 -4.85
CA LYS A 18 3.31 -9.63 -6.06
C LYS A 18 1.79 -9.60 -6.05
N GLU A 19 1.18 -10.01 -4.95
CA GLU A 19 -0.28 -10.02 -4.79
C GLU A 19 -0.84 -8.60 -4.80
N LEU A 20 -0.17 -7.65 -4.13
CA LEU A 20 -0.56 -6.24 -4.19
C LEU A 20 -0.51 -5.70 -5.64
N ALA A 21 0.54 -6.02 -6.39
CA ALA A 21 0.65 -5.63 -7.79
C ALA A 21 -0.49 -6.21 -8.64
N GLN A 22 -0.81 -7.49 -8.46
CA GLN A 22 -1.94 -8.14 -9.15
C GLN A 22 -3.28 -7.49 -8.79
N ALA A 23 -3.55 -7.27 -7.50
CA ALA A 23 -4.78 -6.62 -7.05
C ALA A 23 -4.90 -5.16 -7.58
N LEU A 24 -3.80 -4.41 -7.67
CA LEU A 24 -3.81 -3.07 -8.28
C LEU A 24 -4.07 -3.13 -9.79
N GLN A 25 -3.55 -4.13 -10.50
CA GLN A 25 -3.86 -4.35 -11.92
C GLN A 25 -5.35 -4.64 -12.13
N GLU A 26 -5.94 -5.50 -11.30
CA GLU A 26 -7.37 -5.81 -11.29
C GLU A 26 -8.24 -4.57 -11.00
N ARG A 27 -7.70 -3.61 -10.24
CA ARG A 27 -8.34 -2.31 -9.97
C ARG A 27 -8.12 -1.26 -11.06
N GLY A 28 -7.42 -1.58 -12.15
CA GLY A 28 -7.25 -0.70 -13.30
C GLY A 28 -5.94 0.09 -13.37
N HIS A 29 -4.94 -0.20 -12.54
CA HIS A 29 -3.62 0.46 -12.61
C HIS A 29 -2.77 0.04 -13.84
N GLY A 30 -3.23 -0.93 -14.64
CA GLY A 30 -2.58 -1.39 -15.87
C GLY A 30 -1.31 -2.21 -15.62
N ALA A 31 -0.76 -2.80 -16.69
CA ALA A 31 0.36 -3.76 -16.61
C ALA A 31 1.67 -3.18 -16.03
N SER A 32 1.81 -1.85 -15.98
CA SER A 32 2.97 -1.19 -15.37
C SER A 32 3.01 -1.31 -13.84
N ALA A 33 1.87 -1.61 -13.19
CA ALA A 33 1.77 -1.93 -11.78
C ALA A 33 2.29 -3.36 -11.51
N ASN A 34 3.56 -3.63 -11.82
CA ASN A 34 4.21 -4.90 -11.55
C ASN A 34 4.94 -4.88 -10.19
N GLU A 35 5.31 -6.07 -9.70
CA GLU A 35 5.95 -6.24 -8.39
C GLU A 35 7.18 -5.35 -8.18
N ALA A 36 8.05 -5.23 -9.18
CA ALA A 36 9.29 -4.45 -9.08
C ALA A 36 8.99 -2.95 -8.93
N ASN A 37 8.08 -2.43 -9.75
CA ASN A 37 7.67 -1.02 -9.71
C ASN A 37 6.98 -0.68 -8.38
N ILE A 38 6.05 -1.53 -7.93
CA ILE A 38 5.33 -1.35 -6.66
C ILE A 38 6.30 -1.41 -5.47
N ARG A 39 7.19 -2.41 -5.43
CA ARG A 39 8.23 -2.53 -4.40
C ARG A 39 9.10 -1.27 -4.36
N ASN A 40 9.58 -0.81 -5.51
CA ASN A 40 10.43 0.37 -5.61
C ASN A 40 9.71 1.65 -5.17
N GLN A 41 8.46 1.84 -5.62
CA GLN A 41 7.62 2.99 -5.27
C GLN A 41 7.36 3.06 -3.76
N ILE A 42 6.97 1.93 -3.14
CA ILE A 42 6.70 1.84 -1.70
C ILE A 42 7.99 2.06 -0.89
N ASN A 43 9.12 1.48 -1.33
CA ASN A 43 10.40 1.63 -0.64
C ASN A 43 10.93 3.06 -0.66
N ARG A 44 10.82 3.75 -1.81
CA ARG A 44 11.16 5.18 -1.95
C ARG A 44 10.25 6.05 -1.10
N GLY A 45 8.96 5.68 -0.98
CA GLY A 45 8.00 6.34 -0.11
C GLY A 45 7.45 7.68 -0.62
N GLY A 46 7.77 8.06 -1.86
CA GLY A 46 7.29 9.27 -2.53
C GLY A 46 6.01 9.03 -3.34
N PHE A 47 5.05 8.29 -2.78
CA PHE A 47 3.76 8.02 -3.43
C PHE A 47 2.66 8.97 -2.94
N SER A 48 1.65 9.20 -3.77
CA SER A 48 0.51 10.06 -3.43
C SER A 48 -0.43 9.41 -2.41
N ALA A 49 -1.24 10.23 -1.73
CA ALA A 49 -2.29 9.75 -0.85
C ALA A 49 -3.33 8.89 -1.60
N ALA A 50 -3.65 9.25 -2.85
CA ALA A 50 -4.53 8.45 -3.70
C ALA A 50 -3.97 7.04 -3.93
N PHE A 51 -2.68 6.92 -4.28
CA PHE A 51 -2.05 5.61 -4.44
C PHE A 51 -2.03 4.80 -3.14
N PHE A 52 -1.83 5.46 -2.00
CA PHE A 52 -1.91 4.81 -0.69
C PHE A 52 -3.29 4.21 -0.42
N ILE A 53 -4.36 4.97 -0.69
CA ILE A 53 -5.74 4.50 -0.55
C ILE A 53 -6.01 3.35 -1.51
N GLU A 54 -5.58 3.44 -2.77
CA GLU A 54 -5.73 2.36 -3.75
C GLU A 54 -5.06 1.07 -3.27
N CYS A 55 -3.85 1.16 -2.71
CA CYS A 55 -3.19 0.00 -2.13
C CYS A 55 -3.98 -0.57 -0.93
N CYS A 56 -4.54 0.29 -0.08
CA CYS A 56 -5.38 -0.15 1.03
C CYS A 56 -6.62 -0.89 0.52
N LEU A 57 -7.32 -0.33 -0.47
CA LEU A 57 -8.49 -0.95 -1.09
C LEU A 57 -8.15 -2.27 -1.79
N ALA A 58 -7.02 -2.34 -2.50
CA ALA A 58 -6.53 -3.55 -3.14
C ALA A 58 -6.29 -4.71 -2.14
N MET A 59 -5.91 -4.38 -0.91
CA MET A 59 -5.68 -5.37 0.15
C MET A 59 -6.91 -5.60 1.05
N GLY A 60 -8.06 -4.99 0.77
CA GLY A 60 -9.23 -5.04 1.65
C GLY A 60 -8.99 -4.36 3.01
N SER A 61 -8.19 -3.29 3.04
CA SER A 61 -7.90 -2.48 4.22
C SER A 61 -8.76 -1.22 4.23
N TYR A 62 -9.90 -1.27 4.90
CA TYR A 62 -10.85 -0.14 5.00
C TYR A 62 -10.62 0.76 6.21
N VAL A 63 -9.83 0.29 7.18
CA VAL A 63 -9.52 1.05 8.39
C VAL A 63 -8.02 1.03 8.60
N VAL A 64 -7.42 2.22 8.65
CA VAL A 64 -5.99 2.41 8.90
C VAL A 64 -5.85 3.26 10.16
N ARG A 65 -5.17 2.72 11.18
CA ARG A 65 -4.84 3.48 12.39
C ARG A 65 -3.48 4.14 12.22
N LEU A 66 -3.45 5.47 12.29
CA LEU A 66 -2.22 6.27 12.15
C LEU A 66 -1.43 6.40 13.47
N GLY A 67 -2.00 5.88 14.56
CA GLY A 67 -1.52 6.09 15.93
C GLY A 67 -2.49 6.96 16.72
N GLU A 68 -2.22 7.12 18.01
CA GLU A 68 -2.90 8.12 18.84
C GLU A 68 -2.12 9.44 18.73
N PRO A 69 -2.78 10.60 18.76
CA PRO A 69 -2.06 11.85 18.97
C PRO A 69 -1.31 11.72 20.28
N SER A 70 0.02 11.84 20.26
CA SER A 70 0.78 11.96 21.49
C SER A 70 0.35 13.27 22.13
N GLU A 71 -0.41 13.20 23.22
CA GLU A 71 -0.54 14.32 24.13
C GLU A 71 0.87 14.63 24.63
N SER A 72 1.45 15.72 24.16
CA SER A 72 2.73 16.27 24.61
C SER A 72 2.62 17.77 24.60
#